data_AF-A0A438AK90-F1
#
_entry.id   AF-A0A438AK90-F1
#
_cell.length_a   1.000
_cell.length_b   1.000
_cell.length_c   1.000
_cell.angle_alpha   90.00
_cell.angle_beta   90.00
_cell.angle_gamma   90.00
#
_symmetry.space_group_name_H-M   'P 1'
#
loop_
_entity.id
_entity.type
_entity.pdbx_description
1 polymer ?
#
loop_
_entity_poly.entity_id
_entity_poly.type
_entity_poly.pdbx_seq_one_letter_code
_entity_poly.pdbx_strand_id
1 'polypeptide(L)'
;MKAISFLLAAGTLAACQTTETPTPTGNLENDMLPSAEVTAFEQVDQRLGYENARIRYDASNCAIYQATGPNGQGYSEPLRSASGDRICVDS
;
A
#
# COMPACT_ATOMS: atom_id res chain seq x y z
N MET A 1 -15.07 30.31 -57.21
CA MET A 1 -13.65 29.92 -57.12
C MET A 1 -13.24 29.90 -55.65
N LYS A 2 -12.59 28.81 -55.21
CA LYS A 2 -11.61 28.64 -54.10
C LYS A 2 -11.95 29.27 -52.74
N ALA A 3 -12.34 28.48 -51.74
CA ALA A 3 -11.52 27.59 -50.90
C ALA A 3 -10.71 28.35 -49.83
N ILE A 4 -10.80 27.91 -48.57
CA ILE A 4 -9.69 27.27 -47.84
C ILE A 4 -10.11 27.11 -46.37
N SER A 5 -10.22 25.85 -45.97
CA SER A 5 -10.25 25.39 -44.60
C SER A 5 -8.94 25.73 -43.90
N PHE A 6 -9.00 26.21 -42.65
CA PHE A 6 -7.88 26.15 -41.73
C PHE A 6 -8.26 25.29 -40.52
N LEU A 7 -7.65 24.10 -40.50
CA LEU A 7 -7.42 23.27 -39.33
C LEU A 7 -6.55 24.03 -38.32
N LEU A 8 -6.91 24.00 -37.03
CA LEU A 8 -5.90 23.99 -35.97
C LEU A 8 -6.38 23.19 -34.77
N ALA A 9 -5.58 22.18 -34.46
CA ALA A 9 -5.72 21.20 -33.41
C ALA A 9 -5.48 21.83 -32.02
N ALA A 10 -6.31 21.47 -31.05
CA ALA A 10 -6.01 21.64 -29.64
C ALA A 10 -6.02 20.26 -28.99
N GLY A 11 -4.83 19.72 -28.76
CA GLY A 11 -4.63 18.54 -27.94
C GLY A 11 -5.04 18.84 -26.51
N THR A 12 -5.77 17.91 -25.91
CA THR A 12 -5.81 17.78 -24.45
C THR A 12 -5.47 16.33 -24.12
N LEU A 13 -4.51 16.23 -23.21
CA LEU A 13 -3.85 15.03 -22.75
C LEU A 13 -4.92 14.03 -22.27
N ALA A 14 -4.96 12.86 -22.90
CA ALA A 14 -5.62 11.71 -22.30
C ALA A 14 -4.87 11.41 -20.99
N ALA A 15 -5.49 11.79 -19.87
CA ALA A 15 -5.04 11.40 -18.55
C ALA A 15 -5.02 9.87 -18.50
N CYS A 16 -3.83 9.27 -18.48
CA CYS A 16 -3.66 7.93 -17.95
C CYS A 16 -3.99 8.01 -16.46
N GLN A 17 -5.27 7.88 -16.12
CA GLN A 17 -5.62 7.37 -14.80
C GLN A 17 -5.34 5.87 -14.87
N THR A 18 -4.12 5.49 -14.52
CA THR A 18 -3.88 4.13 -14.04
C THR A 18 -4.61 4.05 -12.71
N THR A 19 -5.91 3.74 -12.79
CA THR A 19 -6.64 3.22 -11.65
C THR A 19 -6.01 1.87 -11.37
N GLU A 20 -5.00 1.85 -10.50
CA GLU A 20 -4.64 0.64 -9.78
C GLU A 20 -5.88 0.30 -8.95
N THR A 21 -6.77 -0.52 -9.52
CA THR A 21 -7.76 -1.24 -8.73
C THR A 21 -6.94 -1.99 -7.69
N PRO A 22 -7.04 -1.66 -6.38
CA PRO A 22 -6.44 -2.51 -5.38
C PRO A 22 -7.14 -3.85 -5.55
N THR A 23 -6.43 -4.84 -6.11
CA THR A 23 -6.90 -6.20 -6.17
C THR A 23 -7.24 -6.57 -4.74
N PRO A 24 -8.52 -6.79 -4.38
CA PRO A 24 -8.80 -7.43 -3.11
C PRO A 24 -8.22 -8.83 -3.28
N THR A 25 -7.07 -9.07 -2.67
CA THR A 25 -6.58 -10.43 -2.46
C THR A 25 -7.57 -11.10 -1.54
N GLY A 26 -8.63 -11.67 -2.13
CA GLY A 26 -9.48 -12.64 -1.49
C GLY A 26 -8.60 -13.78 -1.01
N ASN A 27 -8.48 -13.91 0.29
CA ASN A 27 -8.96 -15.05 1.08
C ASN A 27 -8.69 -14.74 2.55
N LEU A 28 -9.46 -13.81 3.12
CA LEU A 28 -9.61 -13.66 4.57
C LEU A 28 -10.75 -14.56 5.06
N GLU A 29 -10.80 -15.81 4.58
CA GLU A 29 -11.73 -16.86 5.04
C GLU A 29 -11.24 -17.47 6.37
N ASN A 30 -10.76 -16.64 7.29
CA ASN A 30 -10.55 -17.04 8.67
C ASN A 30 -11.22 -16.02 9.57
N ASP A 31 -12.52 -16.26 9.72
CA ASP A 31 -13.43 -15.52 10.57
C ASP A 31 -12.82 -15.26 11.97
N MET A 32 -12.48 -13.98 12.16
CA MET A 32 -12.78 -13.20 13.37
C MET A 32 -11.87 -13.31 14.60
N LEU A 33 -10.57 -13.59 14.43
CA LEU A 33 -9.56 -13.07 15.37
C LEU A 33 -8.52 -12.27 14.58
N PRO A 34 -8.13 -11.06 15.04
CA PRO A 34 -7.05 -10.31 14.40
C PRO A 34 -5.81 -11.20 14.35
N SER A 35 -5.22 -11.36 13.16
CA SER A 35 -3.95 -12.07 13.05
C SER A 35 -2.87 -11.35 13.88
N ALA A 36 -1.80 -12.04 14.24
CA ALA A 36 -0.70 -11.42 14.97
C ALA A 36 -0.16 -10.21 14.19
N GLU A 37 -0.11 -10.31 12.86
CA GLU A 37 0.31 -9.24 11.95
C GLU A 37 -0.64 -8.04 12.00
N VAL A 38 -1.96 -8.28 11.95
CA VAL A 38 -2.96 -7.20 12.02
C VAL A 38 -2.90 -6.49 13.36
N THR A 39 -2.80 -7.24 14.46
CA THR A 39 -2.68 -6.65 15.80
C THR A 39 -1.41 -5.80 15.93
N ALA A 40 -0.27 -6.32 15.47
CA ALA A 40 0.99 -5.59 15.50
C ALA A 40 0.97 -4.36 14.58
N PHE A 41 0.32 -4.48 13.42
CA PHE A 41 0.12 -3.37 12.49
C PHE A 41 -0.70 -2.26 13.12
N GLU A 42 -1.86 -2.58 13.70
CA GLU A 42 -2.72 -1.60 14.37
C GLU A 42 -1.99 -0.86 15.50
N GLN A 43 -1.15 -1.56 16.28
CA GLN A 43 -0.34 -0.93 17.33
C GLN A 43 0.68 0.07 16.76
N VAL A 44 1.34 -0.28 15.66
CA VAL A 44 2.31 0.61 15.00
C VAL A 44 1.59 1.77 14.31
N ASP A 45 0.49 1.50 13.62
CA ASP A 45 -0.30 2.49 12.91
C ASP A 45 -0.93 3.51 13.87
N GLN A 46 -1.45 3.07 15.01
CA GLN A 46 -1.93 3.99 16.06
C GLN A 46 -0.81 4.87 16.65
N ARG A 47 0.43 4.36 16.68
CA ARG A 47 1.60 5.10 17.17
C ARG A 47 2.11 6.13 16.16
N LEU A 48 2.13 5.76 14.87
CA LEU A 48 2.76 6.56 13.82
C LEU A 48 1.76 7.39 13.02
N GLY A 49 0.60 6.83 12.68
CA GLY A 49 -0.44 7.47 11.88
C GLY A 49 0.07 7.92 10.51
N TYR A 50 0.92 7.11 9.88
CA TYR A 50 1.55 7.46 8.61
C TYR A 50 0.64 7.13 7.42
N GLU A 51 0.86 7.82 6.30
CA GLU A 51 0.05 7.60 5.10
C GLU A 51 0.47 6.33 4.36
N ASN A 52 -0.47 5.73 3.63
CA ASN A 52 -0.23 4.54 2.81
C ASN A 52 0.35 3.34 3.60
N ALA A 53 0.01 3.25 4.88
CA ALA A 53 0.42 2.17 5.76
C ALA A 53 -0.16 0.83 5.32
N ARG A 54 0.69 -0.19 5.26
CA ARG A 54 0.32 -1.56 4.90
C ARG A 54 1.26 -2.59 5.50
N ILE A 55 0.76 -3.81 5.66
CA ILE A 55 1.57 -4.97 6.01
C ILE A 55 2.29 -5.46 4.74
N ARG A 56 3.60 -5.70 4.85
CA ARG A 56 4.44 -6.34 3.82
C ARG A 56 5.29 -7.42 4.47
N TYR A 57 6.05 -8.14 3.65
CA TYR A 57 7.03 -9.11 4.12
C TYR A 57 8.41 -8.72 3.60
N ASP A 58 9.44 -8.90 4.43
CA ASP A 58 10.83 -8.72 4.02
C ASP A 58 11.39 -9.96 3.31
N ALA A 59 12.69 -9.92 2.95
CA ALA A 59 13.35 -11.04 2.28
C ALA A 59 13.48 -12.31 3.13
N SER A 60 13.22 -12.22 4.44
CA SER A 60 13.18 -13.35 5.37
C SER A 60 11.75 -13.84 5.62
N ASN A 61 10.78 -13.40 4.81
CA ASN A 61 9.36 -13.70 4.97
C ASN A 61 8.81 -13.26 6.34
N CYS A 62 9.38 -12.22 6.92
CA CYS A 62 8.90 -11.62 8.16
C CYS A 62 8.05 -10.38 7.88
N ALA A 63 6.93 -10.27 8.59
CA ALA A 63 5.99 -9.17 8.49
C ALA A 63 6.66 -7.84 8.89
N ILE A 64 6.42 -6.81 8.09
CA ILE A 64 6.89 -5.44 8.29
C ILE A 64 5.73 -4.45 8.09
N TYR A 65 5.76 -3.38 8.87
CA TYR A 65 5.00 -2.17 8.62
C TYR A 65 5.71 -1.40 7.51
N GLN A 66 5.01 -1.01 6.45
CA GLN A 66 5.52 -0.12 5.42
C GLN A 66 4.56 1.03 5.22
N ALA A 67 5.06 2.27 5.26
CA ALA A 67 4.27 3.48 5.08
C ALA A 67 5.09 4.62 4.47
N THR A 68 4.46 5.76 4.25
CA THR A 68 5.10 7.03 3.89
C THR A 68 5.08 7.95 5.11
N GLY A 69 6.26 8.29 5.63
CA GLY A 69 6.39 9.19 6.77
C GLY A 69 6.00 10.63 6.44
N PRO A 70 5.92 11.51 7.46
CA PRO A 70 5.45 12.89 7.32
C PRO A 70 6.34 13.76 6.43
N ASN A 71 7.57 13.33 6.16
CA ASN A 71 8.51 13.98 5.25
C ASN A 71 8.42 13.44 3.80
N GLY A 72 7.43 12.60 3.49
CA GLY A 72 7.26 11.96 2.19
C GLY A 72 8.24 10.81 1.93
N GLN A 73 9.09 10.43 2.89
CA GLN A 73 10.01 9.31 2.73
C GLN A 73 9.34 7.98 3.11
N GLY A 74 9.72 6.92 2.40
CA GLY A 74 9.33 5.57 2.77
C GLY A 74 9.86 5.20 4.15
N TYR A 75 8.99 4.65 4.98
CA TYR A 75 9.30 4.14 6.31
C TYR A 75 8.96 2.65 6.37
N SER A 76 9.84 1.87 7.00
CA SER A 76 9.49 0.49 7.35
C SER A 76 10.08 0.06 8.68
N GLU A 77 9.34 -0.74 9.44
CA GLU A 77 9.84 -1.41 10.63
C GLU A 77 9.25 -2.82 10.79
N PRO A 78 9.94 -3.75 11.48
CA PRO A 78 9.41 -5.09 11.72
C PRO A 78 8.15 -5.07 12.57
N LEU A 79 7.14 -5.85 12.17
CA LEU A 79 6.00 -6.16 13.03
C LEU A 79 6.40 -7.24 14.02
N ARG A 80 6.04 -7.03 15.28
CA ARG A 80 6.42 -7.89 16.40
C ARG A 80 5.19 -8.39 17.14
N SER A 81 5.26 -9.64 17.58
CA SER A 81 4.25 -10.24 18.45
C SER A 81 4.28 -9.59 19.84
N ALA A 82 3.32 -9.95 20.70
CA ALA A 82 3.31 -9.53 22.10
C ALA A 82 4.55 -9.98 22.91
N SER A 83 5.24 -11.04 22.48
CA SER A 83 6.51 -11.48 23.09
C SER A 83 7.73 -10.68 22.62
N GLY A 84 7.56 -9.80 21.62
CA GLY A 84 8.64 -8.99 21.03
C GLY A 84 9.35 -9.67 19.85
N ASP A 85 8.98 -10.91 19.53
CA ASP A 85 9.53 -11.66 18.40
C ASP A 85 8.99 -11.13 17.08
N ARG A 86 9.78 -11.28 16.01
CA ARG A 86 9.30 -10.94 14.67
C ARG A 86 8.23 -11.93 14.24
N ILE A 87 7.17 -11.43 13.62
CA ILE A 87 6.13 -12.29 13.06
C ILE A 87 6.60 -12.70 11.66
N CYS A 88 6.79 -13.99 11.40
CA CYS A 88 7.26 -14.49 10.12
C CYS A 88 6.36 -15.63 9.66
N VAL A 89 6.16 -15.73 8.35
CA VAL A 89 5.47 -16.89 7.75
C VAL A 89 6.51 -17.97 7.52
N ASP A 90 6.30 -19.14 8.12
CA ASP A 90 7.09 -20.32 7.81
C ASP A 90 6.92 -20.63 6.31
N SER A 91 8.04 -20.75 5.60
CA SER A 91 8.09 -20.92 4.14
C SER A 91 7.97 -22.39 3.73
#